data_AF-A0A840V8J6-F1
#
_entry.id   AF-A0A840V8J6-F1
#
_cell.length_a   1.000
_cell.length_b   1.000
_cell.length_c   1.000
_cell.angle_alpha   90.00
_cell.angle_beta   90.00
_cell.angle_gamma   90.00
#
_symmetry.space_group_name_H-M   'P 1'
#
loop_
_entity.id
_entity.type
_entity.pdbx_description
1 polymer ?
#
loop_
_entity_poly.entity_id
_entity_poly.type
_entity_poly.pdbx_seq_one_letter_code
_entity_poly.pdbx_strand_id
1 'polypeptide(L)'
;MSIENNTIPGPSEGPLQQAAYASILAYFHERGQSPGPNHRNAIAQVLDTLERMANGQARPVVYVSAMDPGCGKTTCLVHFAKALVASPDHRAAGMIVFVGRVAEAEAMAREMTRQGIGHAVAVWTADDAANALSGAQSHDKAQILIVTQQRVDRMLSRSRLFADVAQLHYLGRPRMVRAWDEAYLPGLHVAIGDEAILGVLQHLPRRMTDLKAALRRFADDLTAAGHNEPIAIPDFQKHVDQPLQDLADSIPRATRAADVLRGLALVGGTLGRVSKQDGKMGTLVSYGDTRPDDFAPVIVLDASARVRHTYRDMEAHRGNIVMLESATKDYGPLTVHIRHTSATRDALEDRDTRQALAQDMAALIRSRPDEQWLIVTHLPRKPSANLADALRPLLPGITVKDGTAKSGPAEGEGGATVHIITYGNHMATNLYRDFPNVILAGVMCAPAPAHRALTHLAQDRNVADGFCSDHDLSQTHRGEYAHNILQALCRGRVRKLDGDNCQPMNAYIIAAQQTGIAKLLPVTFPGCAIKDWGERKRPVSPSVGKAIAYLEAQHDLGAVVMTYSDLQAVTGVKSSTFAAQITSKPAWLEALERLGWERAPGQRARAFIRNVSLNGSLEGRKVAA
;
A
#
# COMPACT_ATOMS: atom_id res chain seq x y z
N MET A 1 -34.03 -10.09 1.86
CA MET A 1 -33.71 -11.41 1.29
C MET A 1 -32.92 -12.16 2.33
N SER A 2 -33.42 -13.31 2.77
CA SER A 2 -32.72 -14.21 3.69
C SER A 2 -31.43 -14.67 3.02
N ILE A 3 -30.28 -14.49 3.67
CA ILE A 3 -28.98 -14.95 3.17
C ILE A 3 -28.96 -16.47 3.35
N GLU A 4 -29.47 -17.22 2.37
CA GLU A 4 -29.21 -18.66 2.29
C GLU A 4 -27.70 -18.88 2.18
N ASN A 5 -27.20 -19.87 2.92
CA ASN A 5 -25.77 -20.16 3.14
C ASN A 5 -24.91 -19.90 1.89
N ASN A 6 -24.00 -18.93 2.02
CA ASN A 6 -23.15 -18.40 0.95
C ASN A 6 -21.98 -19.33 0.59
N THR A 7 -22.19 -20.65 0.67
CA THR A 7 -21.17 -21.65 0.36
C THR A 7 -20.91 -21.67 -1.15
N ILE A 8 -19.69 -21.32 -1.54
CA ILE A 8 -19.20 -21.48 -2.91
C ILE A 8 -19.17 -22.98 -3.21
N PRO A 9 -19.85 -23.47 -4.27
CA PRO A 9 -19.74 -24.86 -4.67
C PRO A 9 -18.27 -25.18 -4.92
N GLY A 10 -17.78 -26.33 -4.42
CA GLY A 10 -16.40 -26.77 -4.61
C GLY A 10 -15.96 -26.75 -6.09
N PRO A 11 -14.65 -26.74 -6.36
CA PRO A 11 -14.14 -26.61 -7.72
C PRO A 11 -14.77 -27.67 -8.63
N SER A 12 -15.38 -27.21 -9.72
CA SER A 12 -15.88 -28.10 -10.77
C SER A 12 -14.74 -28.48 -11.70
N GLU A 13 -14.68 -29.75 -12.07
CA GLU A 13 -13.68 -30.27 -13.01
C GLU A 13 -14.09 -29.97 -14.46
N GLY A 14 -14.30 -28.70 -14.76
CA GLY A 14 -14.67 -28.26 -16.10
C GLY A 14 -13.48 -28.31 -17.09
N PRO A 15 -13.73 -28.48 -18.39
CA PRO A 15 -12.68 -28.63 -19.39
C PRO A 15 -11.76 -27.42 -19.51
N LEU A 16 -12.27 -26.18 -19.33
CA LEU A 16 -11.42 -24.99 -19.40
C LEU A 16 -10.48 -24.91 -18.19
N GLN A 17 -11.01 -25.17 -17.00
CA GLN A 17 -10.25 -25.19 -15.75
C GLN A 17 -9.13 -26.22 -15.82
N GLN A 18 -9.43 -27.45 -16.25
CA GLN A 18 -8.43 -28.52 -16.31
C GLN A 18 -7.31 -28.19 -17.29
N ALA A 19 -7.66 -27.74 -18.50
CA ALA A 19 -6.68 -27.39 -19.53
C ALA A 19 -5.79 -26.21 -19.09
N ALA A 20 -6.39 -25.15 -18.53
CA ALA A 20 -5.65 -24.01 -18.02
C ALA A 20 -4.75 -24.40 -16.84
N TYR A 21 -5.26 -25.19 -15.90
CA TYR A 21 -4.54 -25.64 -14.71
C TYR A 21 -3.31 -26.46 -15.08
N ALA A 22 -3.46 -27.46 -15.95
CA ALA A 22 -2.35 -28.27 -16.47
C ALA A 22 -1.29 -27.39 -17.15
N SER A 23 -1.72 -26.42 -17.95
CA SER A 23 -0.81 -25.50 -18.64
C SER A 23 -0.05 -24.58 -17.68
N ILE A 24 -0.66 -24.14 -16.56
CA ILE A 24 0.00 -23.32 -15.54
C ILE A 24 1.04 -24.14 -14.77
N LEU A 25 0.73 -25.39 -14.41
CA LEU A 25 1.68 -26.25 -13.72
C LEU A 25 2.92 -26.53 -14.58
N ALA A 26 2.73 -26.77 -15.89
CA ALA A 26 3.83 -26.90 -16.84
C ALA A 26 4.69 -25.62 -16.88
N TYR A 27 4.04 -24.45 -16.97
CA TYR A 27 4.72 -23.15 -16.97
C TYR A 27 5.55 -22.91 -15.69
N PHE A 28 5.01 -23.27 -14.52
CA PHE A 28 5.77 -23.15 -13.27
C PHE A 28 6.96 -24.10 -13.23
N HIS A 29 6.77 -25.35 -13.66
CA HIS A 29 7.83 -26.34 -13.75
C HIS A 29 8.99 -25.86 -14.64
N GLU A 30 8.69 -25.31 -15.82
CA GLU A 30 9.70 -24.73 -16.74
C GLU A 30 10.48 -23.58 -16.11
N ARG A 31 9.92 -22.89 -15.11
CA ARG A 31 10.57 -21.79 -14.39
C ARG A 31 11.21 -22.21 -13.07
N GLY A 32 11.29 -23.51 -12.80
CA GLY A 32 11.80 -24.05 -11.53
C GLY A 32 10.95 -23.62 -10.33
N GLN A 33 9.65 -23.36 -10.53
CA GLN A 33 8.70 -23.00 -9.49
C GLN A 33 7.81 -24.20 -9.18
N SER A 34 7.58 -24.44 -7.89
CA SER A 34 6.70 -25.52 -7.42
C SER A 34 5.70 -24.95 -6.41
N PRO A 35 4.49 -24.56 -6.84
CA PRO A 35 3.48 -24.08 -5.91
C PRO A 35 3.07 -25.19 -4.94
N GLY A 36 2.97 -24.88 -3.65
CA GLY A 36 2.43 -25.79 -2.65
C GLY A 36 0.91 -26.02 -2.77
N PRO A 37 0.32 -26.91 -1.94
CA PRO A 37 -1.09 -27.32 -2.06
C PRO A 37 -2.08 -26.15 -1.96
N ASN A 38 -1.88 -25.21 -1.03
CA ASN A 38 -2.79 -24.07 -0.85
C ASN A 38 -2.76 -23.14 -2.08
N HIS A 39 -1.58 -22.92 -2.65
CA HIS A 39 -1.40 -22.17 -3.88
C HIS A 39 -2.12 -22.84 -5.06
N ARG A 40 -1.99 -24.16 -5.17
CA ARG A 40 -2.68 -24.97 -6.19
C ARG A 40 -4.20 -24.89 -6.07
N ASN A 41 -4.75 -24.99 -4.85
CA ASN A 41 -6.18 -24.87 -4.60
C ASN A 41 -6.71 -23.48 -4.96
N ALA A 42 -6.01 -22.41 -4.56
CA ALA A 42 -6.40 -21.05 -4.90
C ALA A 42 -6.38 -20.80 -6.42
N ILE A 43 -5.38 -21.33 -7.14
CA ILE A 43 -5.34 -21.29 -8.61
C ILE A 43 -6.55 -22.02 -9.19
N ALA A 44 -6.87 -23.21 -8.69
CA ALA A 44 -8.01 -23.99 -9.18
C ALA A 44 -9.34 -23.23 -8.98
N GLN A 45 -9.55 -22.55 -7.85
CA GLN A 45 -10.75 -21.74 -7.61
C GLN A 45 -10.85 -20.52 -8.52
N VAL A 46 -9.74 -19.85 -8.82
CA VAL A 46 -9.71 -18.74 -9.78
C VAL A 46 -10.15 -19.24 -11.16
N LEU A 47 -9.60 -20.37 -11.62
CA LEU A 47 -9.92 -20.95 -12.92
C LEU A 47 -11.36 -21.47 -13.00
N ASP A 48 -11.85 -22.15 -11.96
CA ASP A 48 -13.25 -22.59 -11.86
C ASP A 48 -14.21 -21.39 -11.91
N THR A 49 -13.90 -20.29 -11.22
CA THR A 49 -14.70 -19.07 -11.27
C THR A 49 -14.76 -18.48 -12.68
N LEU A 50 -13.61 -18.42 -13.37
CA LEU A 50 -13.53 -17.94 -14.75
C LEU A 50 -14.30 -18.84 -15.73
N GLU A 51 -14.25 -20.17 -15.55
CA GLU A 51 -15.01 -21.12 -16.36
C GLU A 51 -16.51 -21.00 -16.12
N ARG A 52 -16.96 -20.88 -14.86
CA ARG A 52 -18.37 -20.62 -14.53
C ARG A 52 -18.86 -19.33 -15.17
N MET A 53 -18.03 -18.29 -15.26
CA MET A 53 -18.37 -17.07 -16.01
C MET A 53 -18.53 -17.36 -17.51
N ALA A 54 -17.61 -18.11 -18.11
CA ALA A 54 -17.66 -18.49 -19.53
C ALA A 54 -18.93 -19.33 -19.85
N ASN A 55 -19.37 -20.15 -18.91
CA ASN A 55 -20.58 -20.96 -18.99
C ASN A 55 -21.88 -20.21 -18.64
N GLY A 56 -21.80 -18.95 -18.19
CA GLY A 56 -22.97 -18.21 -17.72
C GLY A 56 -23.57 -18.75 -16.42
N GLN A 57 -22.79 -19.49 -15.65
CA GLN A 57 -23.19 -20.15 -14.39
C GLN A 57 -22.70 -19.41 -13.13
N ALA A 58 -21.77 -18.44 -13.29
CA ALA A 58 -21.28 -17.65 -12.16
C ALA A 58 -22.39 -16.73 -11.61
N ARG A 59 -22.56 -16.73 -10.28
CA ARG A 59 -23.45 -15.76 -9.60
C ARG A 59 -22.97 -14.33 -9.86
N PRO A 60 -23.88 -13.34 -10.01
CA PRO A 60 -23.53 -11.95 -10.29
C PRO A 60 -22.98 -11.24 -9.04
N VAL A 61 -21.81 -11.67 -8.58
CA VAL A 61 -21.06 -11.08 -7.45
C VAL A 61 -19.62 -10.76 -7.86
N VAL A 62 -18.94 -10.00 -7.02
CA VAL A 62 -17.50 -9.73 -7.11
C VAL A 62 -16.76 -10.83 -6.36
N TYR A 63 -16.12 -11.73 -7.09
CA TYR A 63 -15.24 -12.75 -6.52
C TYR A 63 -13.87 -12.14 -6.27
N VAL A 64 -13.25 -12.39 -5.12
CA VAL A 64 -11.95 -11.78 -4.78
C VAL A 64 -10.94 -12.86 -4.44
N SER A 65 -9.90 -12.97 -5.26
CA SER A 65 -8.77 -13.86 -5.02
C SER A 65 -7.62 -13.11 -4.35
N ALA A 66 -7.31 -13.49 -3.11
CA ALA A 66 -6.22 -12.92 -2.32
C ALA A 66 -4.91 -13.74 -2.42
N MET A 67 -4.57 -14.25 -3.60
CA MET A 67 -3.28 -14.92 -3.80
C MET A 67 -2.12 -13.92 -3.70
N ASP A 68 -1.09 -14.24 -2.93
CA ASP A 68 0.05 -13.36 -2.73
C ASP A 68 0.80 -12.97 -4.03
N PRO A 69 1.60 -11.89 -4.02
CA PRO A 69 2.35 -11.47 -5.20
C PRO A 69 3.34 -12.54 -5.66
N GLY A 70 3.36 -12.81 -6.96
CA GLY A 70 4.22 -13.85 -7.56
C GLY A 70 3.62 -15.26 -7.58
N CYS A 71 2.43 -15.48 -7.00
CA CYS A 71 1.75 -16.79 -7.02
C CYS A 71 0.96 -17.06 -8.33
N GLY A 72 1.23 -16.34 -9.42
CA GLY A 72 0.66 -16.62 -10.73
C GLY A 72 -0.72 -16.04 -11.05
N LYS A 73 -1.17 -14.96 -10.40
CA LYS A 73 -2.44 -14.28 -10.74
C LYS A 73 -2.57 -13.94 -12.23
N THR A 74 -1.62 -13.19 -12.77
CA THR A 74 -1.55 -12.86 -14.20
C THR A 74 -1.40 -14.12 -15.07
N THR A 75 -0.66 -15.12 -14.59
CA THR A 75 -0.50 -16.43 -15.26
C THR A 75 -1.85 -17.15 -15.38
N CYS A 76 -2.70 -17.12 -14.35
CA CYS A 76 -4.05 -17.69 -14.42
C CYS A 76 -4.87 -17.07 -15.55
N LEU A 77 -4.86 -15.74 -15.68
CA LEU A 77 -5.60 -15.04 -16.73
C LEU A 77 -5.11 -15.40 -18.13
N VAL A 78 -3.78 -15.43 -18.33
CA VAL A 78 -3.16 -15.76 -19.62
C VAL A 78 -3.49 -17.20 -20.04
N HIS A 79 -3.30 -18.16 -19.14
CA HIS A 79 -3.49 -19.57 -19.46
C HIS A 79 -4.98 -19.94 -19.55
N PHE A 80 -5.85 -19.27 -18.79
CA PHE A 80 -7.29 -19.38 -19.00
C PHE A 80 -7.72 -18.82 -20.35
N ALA A 81 -7.22 -17.64 -20.76
CA ALA A 81 -7.49 -17.09 -22.09
C ALA A 81 -7.05 -18.05 -23.21
N LYS A 82 -5.90 -18.73 -23.03
CA LYS A 82 -5.42 -19.76 -23.96
C LYS A 82 -6.41 -20.93 -24.08
N ALA A 83 -6.88 -21.47 -22.95
CA ALA A 83 -7.87 -22.54 -22.94
C ALA A 83 -9.20 -22.09 -23.57
N LEU A 84 -9.66 -20.87 -23.25
CA LEU A 84 -10.89 -20.28 -23.77
C LEU A 84 -10.87 -20.15 -25.30
N VAL A 85 -9.78 -19.63 -25.86
CA VAL A 85 -9.60 -19.48 -27.32
C VAL A 85 -9.52 -20.84 -28.03
N ALA A 86 -8.92 -21.84 -27.40
CA ALA A 86 -8.80 -23.18 -27.96
C ALA A 86 -10.13 -23.97 -27.94
N SER A 87 -11.07 -23.62 -27.07
CA SER A 87 -12.29 -24.39 -26.85
C SER A 87 -13.37 -24.12 -27.91
N PRO A 88 -13.81 -25.14 -28.68
CA PRO A 88 -14.90 -24.99 -29.65
C PRO A 88 -16.24 -24.59 -29.01
N ASP A 89 -16.53 -25.13 -27.83
CA ASP A 89 -17.81 -24.90 -27.13
C ASP A 89 -17.96 -23.48 -26.56
N HIS A 90 -16.85 -22.73 -26.47
CA HIS A 90 -16.80 -21.41 -25.86
C HIS A 90 -16.49 -20.30 -26.88
N ARG A 91 -16.68 -20.54 -28.19
CA ARG A 91 -16.43 -19.55 -29.26
C ARG A 91 -17.26 -18.28 -29.11
N ALA A 92 -18.41 -18.33 -28.45
CA ALA A 92 -19.25 -17.16 -28.21
C ALA A 92 -18.90 -16.42 -26.90
N ALA A 93 -18.07 -17.01 -26.03
CA ALA A 93 -17.68 -16.42 -24.76
C ALA A 93 -16.47 -15.52 -24.95
N GLY A 94 -16.66 -14.22 -24.70
CA GLY A 94 -15.58 -13.23 -24.68
C GLY A 94 -15.08 -12.94 -23.26
N MET A 95 -13.78 -12.64 -23.16
CA MET A 95 -13.10 -12.29 -21.92
C MET A 95 -12.58 -10.86 -21.94
N ILE A 96 -12.75 -10.13 -20.83
CA ILE A 96 -12.18 -8.81 -20.62
C ILE A 96 -11.29 -8.80 -19.38
N VAL A 97 -10.12 -8.18 -19.51
CA VAL A 97 -9.16 -8.00 -18.42
C VAL A 97 -8.93 -6.51 -18.17
N PHE A 98 -9.26 -6.06 -16.97
CA PHE A 98 -9.07 -4.69 -16.49
C PHE A 98 -7.73 -4.59 -15.77
N VAL A 99 -6.77 -3.88 -16.37
CA VAL A 99 -5.43 -3.68 -15.78
C VAL A 99 -5.26 -2.25 -15.28
N GLY A 100 -4.45 -2.06 -14.24
CA GLY A 100 -4.22 -0.74 -13.66
C GLY A 100 -3.43 0.19 -14.58
N ARG A 101 -2.55 -0.36 -15.42
CA ARG A 101 -1.58 0.42 -16.22
C ARG A 101 -1.37 -0.08 -17.64
N VAL A 102 -0.92 0.84 -18.49
CA VAL A 102 -0.54 0.55 -19.89
C VAL A 102 0.56 -0.52 -19.96
N ALA A 103 1.60 -0.42 -19.12
CA ALA A 103 2.69 -1.40 -19.11
C ALA A 103 2.23 -2.83 -18.76
N GLU A 104 1.22 -2.96 -17.89
CA GLU A 104 0.61 -4.26 -17.58
C GLU A 104 -0.16 -4.81 -18.78
N ALA A 105 -0.89 -3.94 -19.49
CA ALA A 105 -1.57 -4.32 -20.72
C ALA A 105 -0.59 -4.83 -21.78
N GLU A 106 0.53 -4.12 -21.98
CA GLU A 106 1.57 -4.52 -22.91
C GLU A 106 2.21 -5.86 -22.53
N ALA A 107 2.57 -6.03 -21.26
CA ALA A 107 3.19 -7.26 -20.77
C ALA A 107 2.26 -8.47 -20.95
N MET A 108 0.97 -8.30 -20.63
CA MET A 108 -0.05 -9.33 -20.79
C MET A 108 -0.29 -9.67 -22.27
N ALA A 109 -0.43 -8.68 -23.13
CA ALA A 109 -0.62 -8.90 -24.57
C ALA A 109 0.57 -9.64 -25.20
N ARG A 110 1.80 -9.26 -24.85
CA ARG A 110 3.02 -9.95 -25.32
C ARG A 110 3.09 -11.39 -24.82
N GLU A 111 2.72 -11.65 -23.57
CA GLU A 111 2.64 -13.02 -23.06
C GLU A 111 1.57 -13.83 -23.80
N MET A 112 0.35 -13.29 -23.99
CA MET A 112 -0.70 -13.97 -24.76
C MET A 112 -0.26 -14.26 -26.21
N THR A 113 0.46 -13.35 -26.85
CA THR A 113 1.08 -13.60 -28.16
C THR A 113 2.10 -14.72 -28.12
N ARG A 114 2.97 -14.77 -27.09
CA ARG A 114 3.91 -15.90 -26.90
C ARG A 114 3.20 -17.23 -26.65
N GLN A 115 2.02 -17.21 -26.06
CA GLN A 115 1.16 -18.39 -25.88
C GLN A 115 0.39 -18.79 -27.15
N GLY A 116 0.60 -18.10 -28.28
CA GLY A 116 0.00 -18.44 -29.57
C GLY A 116 -1.40 -17.88 -29.82
N ILE A 117 -1.93 -17.05 -28.91
CA ILE A 117 -3.31 -16.54 -28.99
C ILE A 117 -3.40 -15.04 -29.34
N GLY A 118 -2.30 -14.43 -29.78
CA GLY A 118 -2.27 -12.98 -30.10
C GLY A 118 -3.33 -12.53 -31.11
N HIS A 119 -3.70 -13.40 -32.06
CA HIS A 119 -4.74 -13.15 -33.06
C HIS A 119 -6.15 -12.93 -32.47
N ALA A 120 -6.40 -13.43 -31.25
CA ALA A 120 -7.68 -13.30 -30.56
C ALA A 120 -7.70 -12.12 -29.55
N VAL A 121 -6.59 -11.37 -29.43
CA VAL A 121 -6.38 -10.33 -28.42
C VAL A 121 -6.49 -8.94 -29.04
N ALA A 122 -7.23 -8.07 -28.35
CA ALA A 122 -7.20 -6.62 -28.54
C ALA A 122 -6.71 -5.93 -27.26
N VAL A 123 -5.95 -4.85 -27.44
CA VAL A 123 -5.45 -3.97 -26.37
C VAL A 123 -6.07 -2.60 -26.55
N TRP A 124 -6.71 -2.09 -25.51
CA TRP A 124 -7.38 -0.81 -25.54
C TRP A 124 -6.98 0.11 -24.39
N THR A 125 -6.03 0.98 -24.68
CA THR A 125 -5.45 1.93 -23.73
C THR A 125 -5.39 3.34 -24.34
N ALA A 126 -4.96 4.32 -23.56
CA ALA A 126 -4.72 5.67 -24.08
C ALA A 126 -3.38 5.81 -24.85
N ASP A 127 -2.59 4.74 -24.93
CA ASP A 127 -1.28 4.69 -25.58
C ASP A 127 -1.38 3.88 -26.89
N ASP A 128 -1.05 4.53 -28.01
CA ASP A 128 -1.17 3.92 -29.34
C ASP A 128 -0.15 2.80 -29.57
N ALA A 129 1.03 2.88 -28.94
CA ALA A 129 2.04 1.83 -29.07
C ALA A 129 1.59 0.54 -28.35
N ALA A 130 0.93 0.67 -27.20
CA ALA A 130 0.29 -0.47 -26.54
C ALA A 130 -0.87 -1.04 -27.38
N ASN A 131 -1.69 -0.17 -27.99
CA ASN A 131 -2.83 -0.59 -28.83
C ASN A 131 -2.36 -1.35 -30.08
N ALA A 132 -1.19 -1.01 -30.63
CA ALA A 132 -0.57 -1.70 -31.76
C ALA A 132 -0.16 -3.16 -31.48
N LEU A 133 -0.20 -3.60 -30.22
CA LEU A 133 -0.02 -5.01 -29.84
C LEU A 133 -1.26 -5.88 -30.09
N SER A 134 -2.38 -5.28 -30.48
CA SER A 134 -3.60 -6.01 -30.86
C SER A 134 -3.34 -6.87 -32.09
N GLY A 135 -3.61 -8.18 -32.00
CA GLY A 135 -3.60 -9.07 -33.16
C GLY A 135 -4.96 -9.16 -33.84
N ALA A 136 -6.04 -8.85 -33.13
CA ALA A 136 -7.39 -8.81 -33.68
C ALA A 136 -7.65 -7.51 -34.47
N GLN A 137 -8.48 -7.61 -35.53
CA GLN A 137 -8.79 -6.47 -36.40
C GLN A 137 -9.59 -5.35 -35.71
N SER A 138 -10.40 -5.70 -34.71
CA SER A 138 -11.24 -4.75 -33.96
C SER A 138 -11.59 -5.29 -32.58
N HIS A 139 -11.93 -4.40 -31.64
CA HIS A 139 -12.20 -4.78 -30.26
C HIS A 139 -13.46 -5.64 -30.11
N ASP A 140 -14.48 -5.43 -30.93
CA ASP A 140 -15.74 -6.18 -30.91
C ASP A 140 -15.61 -7.61 -31.48
N LYS A 141 -14.55 -7.86 -32.27
CA LYS A 141 -14.22 -9.17 -32.85
C LYS A 141 -13.16 -9.94 -32.05
N ALA A 142 -12.44 -9.27 -31.16
CA ALA A 142 -11.43 -9.91 -30.32
C ALA A 142 -12.11 -10.73 -29.21
N GLN A 143 -11.83 -12.02 -29.11
CA GLN A 143 -12.37 -12.82 -28.01
C GLN A 143 -11.84 -12.33 -26.66
N ILE A 144 -10.59 -11.85 -26.62
CA ILE A 144 -9.94 -11.31 -25.42
C ILE A 144 -9.71 -9.80 -25.59
N LEU A 145 -10.20 -9.00 -24.64
CA LEU A 145 -9.94 -7.57 -24.56
C LEU A 145 -9.16 -7.22 -23.30
N ILE A 146 -8.01 -6.57 -23.46
CA ILE A 146 -7.23 -6.00 -22.36
C ILE A 146 -7.48 -4.49 -22.36
N VAL A 147 -7.95 -3.94 -21.25
CA VAL A 147 -8.31 -2.52 -21.14
C VAL A 147 -7.81 -1.94 -19.82
N THR A 148 -7.45 -0.65 -19.81
CA THR A 148 -7.09 -0.01 -18.54
C THR A 148 -8.33 0.34 -17.70
N GLN A 149 -8.22 0.18 -16.38
CA GLN A 149 -9.29 0.50 -15.43
C GLN A 149 -9.79 1.95 -15.59
N GLN A 150 -8.88 2.92 -15.69
CA GLN A 150 -9.22 4.33 -15.89
C GLN A 150 -10.07 4.58 -17.15
N ARG A 151 -9.86 3.79 -18.21
CA ARG A 151 -10.65 3.91 -19.43
C ARG A 151 -12.07 3.39 -19.20
N VAL A 152 -12.20 2.27 -18.50
CA VAL A 152 -13.49 1.69 -18.12
C VAL A 152 -14.26 2.60 -17.16
N ASP A 153 -13.58 3.19 -16.18
CA ASP A 153 -14.18 4.19 -15.27
C ASP A 153 -14.81 5.33 -16.04
N ARG A 154 -14.11 5.84 -17.06
CA ARG A 154 -14.64 6.91 -17.90
C ARG A 154 -15.85 6.46 -18.70
N MET A 155 -15.83 5.27 -19.27
CA MET A 155 -16.98 4.75 -20.03
C MET A 155 -18.18 4.52 -19.14
N LEU A 156 -17.99 3.89 -17.98
CA LEU A 156 -19.05 3.59 -17.03
C LEU A 156 -19.57 4.86 -16.33
N SER A 157 -18.76 5.91 -16.16
CA SER A 157 -19.25 7.20 -15.67
C SER A 157 -20.29 7.87 -16.57
N ARG A 158 -20.41 7.43 -17.83
CA ARG A 158 -21.38 7.92 -18.82
C ARG A 158 -22.52 6.93 -19.10
N SER A 159 -22.50 5.77 -18.46
CA SER A 159 -23.45 4.69 -18.70
C SER A 159 -24.08 4.22 -17.40
N ARG A 160 -25.36 3.83 -17.44
CA ARG A 160 -26.04 3.25 -16.27
C ARG A 160 -25.81 1.75 -16.16
N LEU A 161 -25.48 1.10 -17.26
CA LEU A 161 -25.25 -0.35 -17.34
C LEU A 161 -23.93 -0.65 -18.04
N PHE A 162 -23.27 -1.72 -17.63
CA PHE A 162 -22.14 -2.30 -18.34
C PHE A 162 -22.58 -2.80 -19.72
N ALA A 163 -23.79 -3.37 -19.81
CA ALA A 163 -24.37 -3.88 -21.05
C ALA A 163 -24.54 -2.82 -22.14
N ASP A 164 -24.67 -1.54 -21.78
CA ASP A 164 -24.86 -0.44 -22.74
C ASP A 164 -23.54 0.01 -23.40
N VAL A 165 -22.38 -0.43 -22.88
CA VAL A 165 -21.07 -0.02 -23.40
C VAL A 165 -20.64 -0.97 -24.54
N ALA A 166 -21.14 -0.72 -25.74
CA ALA A 166 -20.90 -1.54 -26.93
C ALA A 166 -19.42 -1.85 -27.21
N GLN A 167 -18.51 -0.94 -26.85
CA GLN A 167 -17.07 -1.13 -27.05
C GLN A 167 -16.47 -2.21 -26.13
N LEU A 168 -17.19 -2.64 -25.10
CA LEU A 168 -16.82 -3.75 -24.21
C LEU A 168 -17.43 -5.08 -24.65
N HIS A 169 -18.19 -5.10 -25.75
CA HIS A 169 -18.85 -6.30 -26.26
C HIS A 169 -17.91 -7.19 -27.07
N TYR A 170 -18.27 -8.47 -27.14
CA TYR A 170 -17.75 -9.45 -28.07
C TYR A 170 -18.93 -10.06 -28.82
N LEU A 171 -18.88 -10.05 -30.16
CA LEU A 171 -19.99 -10.52 -31.02
C LEU A 171 -21.34 -9.85 -30.69
N GLY A 172 -21.30 -8.55 -30.40
CA GLY A 172 -22.49 -7.74 -30.07
C GLY A 172 -23.13 -8.03 -28.71
N ARG A 173 -22.44 -8.77 -27.82
CA ARG A 173 -22.90 -9.05 -26.46
C ARG A 173 -21.86 -8.65 -25.41
N PRO A 174 -22.27 -8.27 -24.19
CA PRO A 174 -21.32 -8.02 -23.10
C PRO A 174 -20.42 -9.24 -22.86
N ARG A 175 -19.12 -9.01 -22.66
CA ARG A 175 -18.18 -10.11 -22.36
C ARG A 175 -18.57 -10.81 -21.06
N MET A 176 -18.62 -12.14 -21.12
CA MET A 176 -19.09 -13.00 -20.04
C MET A 176 -18.02 -13.19 -18.96
N VAL A 177 -16.75 -13.33 -19.36
CA VAL A 177 -15.63 -13.47 -18.44
C VAL A 177 -15.03 -12.11 -18.15
N ARG A 178 -15.04 -11.68 -16.89
CA ARG A 178 -14.56 -10.35 -16.47
C ARG A 178 -13.52 -10.52 -15.37
N ALA A 179 -12.30 -10.06 -15.60
CA ALA A 179 -11.21 -10.13 -14.64
C ALA A 179 -10.64 -8.74 -14.35
N TRP A 180 -10.56 -8.39 -13.08
CA TRP A 180 -10.01 -7.14 -12.57
C TRP A 180 -8.67 -7.40 -11.87
N ASP A 181 -7.57 -6.91 -12.43
CA ASP A 181 -6.24 -7.09 -11.83
C ASP A 181 -5.95 -5.97 -10.82
N GLU A 182 -5.40 -6.29 -9.65
CA GLU A 182 -5.17 -5.35 -8.53
C GLU A 182 -6.46 -4.83 -7.86
N ALA A 183 -6.35 -3.74 -7.11
CA ALA A 183 -7.36 -3.16 -6.24
C ALA A 183 -8.70 -2.86 -6.94
N TYR A 184 -9.79 -3.34 -6.35
CA TYR A 184 -11.16 -3.03 -6.77
C TYR A 184 -11.86 -2.15 -5.74
N LEU A 185 -12.62 -1.17 -6.21
CA LEU A 185 -13.57 -0.38 -5.43
C LEU A 185 -14.90 -0.29 -6.18
N PRO A 186 -16.04 -0.25 -5.48
CA PRO A 186 -17.37 -0.15 -6.09
C PRO A 186 -17.65 1.26 -6.63
N GLY A 187 -16.82 2.22 -6.24
CA GLY A 187 -17.02 3.63 -6.55
C GLY A 187 -15.75 4.46 -6.35
N LEU A 188 -15.94 5.77 -6.28
CA LEU A 188 -14.89 6.73 -5.92
C LEU A 188 -15.22 7.36 -4.58
N HIS A 189 -14.23 7.36 -3.70
CA HIS A 189 -14.27 8.13 -2.47
C HIS A 189 -13.83 9.57 -2.76
N VAL A 190 -14.53 10.54 -2.20
CA VAL A 190 -14.31 11.97 -2.45
C VAL A 190 -13.83 12.64 -1.18
N ALA A 191 -12.59 13.13 -1.22
CA ALA A 191 -11.98 13.94 -0.17
C ALA A 191 -11.35 15.20 -0.79
N ILE A 192 -12.08 16.31 -0.80
CA ILE A 192 -11.72 17.53 -1.53
C ILE A 192 -11.62 18.71 -0.56
N GLY A 193 -10.42 19.29 -0.44
CA GLY A 193 -10.20 20.52 0.34
C GLY A 193 -10.72 21.77 -0.38
N ASP A 194 -11.13 22.77 0.40
CA ASP A 194 -11.42 24.14 -0.03
C ASP A 194 -10.34 24.72 -0.98
N GLU A 195 -9.06 24.65 -0.63
CA GLU A 195 -7.95 25.12 -1.48
C GLU A 195 -7.88 24.40 -2.83
N ALA A 196 -8.21 23.09 -2.85
CA ALA A 196 -8.21 22.31 -4.07
C ALA A 196 -9.33 22.75 -5.01
N ILE A 197 -10.50 23.13 -4.45
CA ILE A 197 -11.63 23.71 -5.20
C ILE A 197 -11.23 25.08 -5.77
N LEU A 198 -10.63 25.95 -4.96
CA LEU A 198 -10.16 27.26 -5.42
C LEU A 198 -9.09 27.11 -6.52
N GLY A 199 -8.23 26.10 -6.43
CA GLY A 199 -7.25 25.75 -7.45
C GLY A 199 -7.86 25.36 -8.80
N VAL A 200 -9.11 24.89 -8.85
CA VAL A 200 -9.81 24.61 -10.13
C VAL A 200 -10.07 25.90 -10.91
N LEU A 201 -10.33 27.01 -10.23
CA LEU A 201 -10.75 28.27 -10.84
C LEU A 201 -9.75 28.79 -11.89
N GLN A 202 -8.45 28.53 -11.69
CA GLN A 202 -7.36 28.97 -12.58
C GLN A 202 -7.35 28.22 -13.92
N HIS A 203 -7.99 27.05 -13.99
CA HIS A 203 -8.05 26.21 -15.19
C HIS A 203 -9.36 26.38 -15.96
N LEU A 204 -10.35 27.04 -15.36
CA LEU A 204 -11.64 27.27 -15.99
C LEU A 204 -11.60 28.47 -16.95
N PRO A 205 -12.23 28.37 -18.14
CA PRO A 205 -12.40 29.50 -19.06
C PRO A 205 -12.96 30.76 -18.38
N ARG A 206 -12.54 31.95 -18.84
CA ARG A 206 -13.01 33.24 -18.27
C ARG A 206 -14.53 33.41 -18.35
N ARG A 207 -15.16 32.89 -19.40
CA ARG A 207 -16.61 32.98 -19.63
C ARG A 207 -17.48 32.14 -18.68
N MET A 208 -16.90 31.20 -17.92
CA MET A 208 -17.64 30.34 -16.99
C MET A 208 -17.81 31.03 -15.62
N THR A 209 -18.42 32.22 -15.62
CA THR A 209 -18.56 33.06 -14.41
C THR A 209 -19.39 32.38 -13.34
N ASP A 210 -20.48 31.72 -13.73
CA ASP A 210 -21.45 31.16 -12.79
C ASP A 210 -20.89 29.93 -12.07
N LEU A 211 -20.24 29.02 -12.82
CA LEU A 211 -19.53 27.89 -12.23
C LEU A 211 -18.42 28.35 -11.28
N LYS A 212 -17.64 29.37 -11.67
CA LYS A 212 -16.58 29.93 -10.81
C LYS A 212 -17.15 30.52 -9.52
N ALA A 213 -18.26 31.25 -9.60
CA ALA A 213 -18.94 31.81 -8.44
C ALA A 213 -19.48 30.71 -7.52
N ALA A 214 -20.09 29.66 -8.08
CA ALA A 214 -20.60 28.51 -7.33
C ALA A 214 -19.47 27.76 -6.61
N LEU A 215 -18.36 27.47 -7.29
CA LEU A 215 -17.19 26.81 -6.70
C LEU A 215 -16.56 27.64 -5.58
N ARG A 216 -16.45 28.97 -5.75
CA ARG A 216 -15.93 29.87 -4.72
C ARG A 216 -16.81 29.88 -3.48
N ARG A 217 -18.12 30.07 -3.66
CA ARG A 217 -19.09 30.02 -2.56
C ARG A 217 -19.00 28.70 -1.81
N PHE A 218 -18.95 27.58 -2.53
CA PHE A 218 -18.85 26.27 -1.88
C PHE A 218 -17.53 26.08 -1.10
N ALA A 219 -16.42 26.60 -1.60
CA ALA A 219 -15.16 26.60 -0.85
C ALA A 219 -15.24 27.46 0.42
N ASP A 220 -15.89 28.62 0.34
CA ASP A 220 -16.16 29.47 1.51
C ASP A 220 -17.06 28.76 2.53
N ASP A 221 -18.11 28.06 2.07
CA ASP A 221 -19.01 27.29 2.92
C ASP A 221 -18.28 26.13 3.63
N LEU A 222 -17.39 25.40 2.93
CA LEU A 222 -16.52 24.39 3.53
C LEU A 222 -15.56 24.97 4.59
N THR A 223 -15.08 26.19 4.34
CA THR A 223 -14.21 26.91 5.28
C THR A 223 -14.98 27.30 6.53
N ALA A 224 -16.24 27.74 6.41
CA ALA A 224 -17.08 28.17 7.52
C ALA A 224 -17.65 26.99 8.35
N ALA A 225 -17.97 25.87 7.72
CA ALA A 225 -18.57 24.71 8.36
C ALA A 225 -17.67 24.06 9.43
N GLY A 226 -18.28 23.49 10.47
CA GLY A 226 -17.64 22.75 11.55
C GLY A 226 -17.20 21.33 11.16
N HIS A 227 -16.41 20.70 12.05
CA HIS A 227 -16.04 19.30 11.88
C HIS A 227 -17.27 18.39 12.02
N ASN A 228 -17.41 17.40 11.13
CA ASN A 228 -18.55 16.50 11.03
C ASN A 228 -19.87 17.25 10.76
N GLU A 229 -19.86 18.49 10.27
CA GLU A 229 -21.08 19.19 9.89
C GLU A 229 -21.57 18.70 8.51
N PRO A 230 -22.88 18.41 8.35
CA PRO A 230 -23.44 18.11 7.03
C PRO A 230 -23.37 19.34 6.13
N ILE A 231 -23.04 19.14 4.86
CA ILE A 231 -22.97 20.22 3.87
C ILE A 231 -23.64 19.77 2.57
N ALA A 232 -24.55 20.60 2.05
CA ALA A 232 -25.16 20.37 0.75
C ALA A 232 -24.12 20.63 -0.35
N ILE A 233 -23.93 19.66 -1.23
CA ILE A 233 -22.99 19.78 -2.35
C ILE A 233 -23.78 20.35 -3.54
N PRO A 234 -23.44 21.54 -4.04
CA PRO A 234 -24.13 22.10 -5.20
C PRO A 234 -24.09 21.16 -6.40
N ASP A 235 -25.17 21.10 -7.14
CA ASP A 235 -25.19 20.43 -8.44
C ASP A 235 -24.49 21.34 -9.47
N PHE A 236 -23.17 21.22 -9.55
CA PHE A 236 -22.33 22.04 -10.41
C PHE A 236 -22.64 21.87 -11.90
N GLN A 237 -23.28 20.77 -12.30
CA GLN A 237 -23.70 20.53 -13.68
C GLN A 237 -24.70 21.58 -14.16
N LYS A 238 -25.51 22.16 -13.26
CA LYS A 238 -26.50 23.21 -13.61
C LYS A 238 -25.87 24.55 -14.02
N HIS A 239 -24.57 24.72 -13.80
CA HIS A 239 -23.85 25.95 -14.13
C HIS A 239 -23.06 25.85 -15.45
N VAL A 240 -23.20 24.75 -16.19
CA VAL A 240 -22.52 24.51 -17.46
C VAL A 240 -23.42 23.74 -18.44
N ASP A 241 -23.39 24.12 -19.71
CA ASP A 241 -24.21 23.46 -20.75
C ASP A 241 -23.65 22.08 -21.18
N GLN A 242 -22.37 21.84 -20.94
CA GLN A 242 -21.68 20.60 -21.26
C GLN A 242 -21.49 19.74 -20.00
N PRO A 243 -21.37 18.41 -20.11
CA PRO A 243 -21.04 17.54 -18.98
C PRO A 243 -19.78 18.02 -18.23
N LEU A 244 -19.84 18.06 -16.90
CA LEU A 244 -18.73 18.51 -16.07
C LEU A 244 -17.49 17.61 -16.23
N GLN A 245 -17.72 16.33 -16.55
CA GLN A 245 -16.67 15.36 -16.89
C GLN A 245 -15.93 15.75 -18.18
N ASP A 246 -16.62 16.29 -19.19
CA ASP A 246 -15.99 16.73 -20.44
C ASP A 246 -15.15 17.99 -20.21
N LEU A 247 -15.61 18.87 -19.31
CA LEU A 247 -14.80 19.99 -18.84
C LEU A 247 -13.55 19.50 -18.12
N ALA A 248 -13.67 18.51 -17.23
CA ALA A 248 -12.53 17.92 -16.54
C ALA A 248 -11.54 17.24 -17.51
N ASP A 249 -12.03 16.61 -18.58
CA ASP A 249 -11.20 16.02 -19.65
C ASP A 249 -10.41 17.08 -20.44
N SER A 250 -10.90 18.31 -20.51
CA SER A 250 -10.21 19.44 -21.17
C SER A 250 -9.08 20.07 -20.34
N ILE A 251 -9.06 19.80 -19.02
CA ILE A 251 -8.03 20.30 -18.12
C ILE A 251 -6.75 19.46 -18.28
N PRO A 252 -5.55 20.07 -18.33
CA PRO A 252 -4.30 19.32 -18.43
C PRO A 252 -4.18 18.26 -17.32
N ARG A 253 -3.95 17.00 -17.73
CA ARG A 253 -3.88 15.83 -16.83
C ARG A 253 -2.83 15.93 -15.73
N ALA A 254 -1.81 16.76 -15.92
CA ALA A 254 -0.78 17.01 -14.91
C ALA A 254 -1.32 17.78 -13.68
N THR A 255 -2.55 18.30 -13.75
CA THR A 255 -3.16 19.11 -12.68
C THR A 255 -4.18 18.29 -11.89
N ARG A 256 -4.23 18.49 -10.58
CA ARG A 256 -5.26 17.89 -9.70
C ARG A 256 -6.66 18.45 -9.94
N ALA A 257 -6.78 19.55 -10.68
CA ALA A 257 -8.05 20.23 -10.91
C ALA A 257 -9.05 19.36 -11.68
N ALA A 258 -8.58 18.52 -12.61
CA ALA A 258 -9.43 17.56 -13.31
C ALA A 258 -10.06 16.54 -12.36
N ASP A 259 -9.28 16.01 -11.42
CA ASP A 259 -9.76 15.03 -10.43
C ASP A 259 -10.76 15.66 -9.46
N VAL A 260 -10.52 16.90 -9.03
CA VAL A 260 -11.45 17.67 -8.19
C VAL A 260 -12.79 17.85 -8.91
N LEU A 261 -12.80 18.29 -10.17
CA LEU A 261 -14.04 18.46 -10.93
C LEU A 261 -14.78 17.14 -11.13
N ARG A 262 -14.09 16.04 -11.42
CA ARG A 262 -14.73 14.70 -11.52
C ARG A 262 -15.36 14.28 -10.21
N GLY A 263 -14.66 14.50 -9.09
CA GLY A 263 -15.18 14.21 -7.76
C GLY A 263 -16.44 15.03 -7.47
N LEU A 264 -16.41 16.34 -7.72
CA LEU A 264 -17.59 17.21 -7.56
C LEU A 264 -18.74 16.84 -8.49
N ALA A 265 -18.45 16.42 -9.73
CA ALA A 265 -19.46 15.95 -10.67
C ALA A 265 -20.14 14.66 -10.18
N LEU A 266 -19.37 13.78 -9.54
CA LEU A 266 -19.88 12.51 -9.01
C LEU A 266 -20.84 12.70 -7.84
N VAL A 267 -20.53 13.63 -6.93
CA VAL A 267 -21.31 13.83 -5.69
C VAL A 267 -22.18 15.09 -5.70
N GLY A 268 -22.27 15.78 -6.84
CA GLY A 268 -23.08 16.99 -7.00
C GLY A 268 -24.57 16.73 -6.73
N GLY A 269 -25.23 17.65 -6.03
CA GLY A 269 -26.63 17.50 -5.65
C GLY A 269 -26.90 16.55 -4.48
N THR A 270 -25.84 16.00 -3.85
CA THR A 270 -25.95 15.13 -2.67
C THR A 270 -25.56 15.86 -1.39
N LEU A 271 -25.67 15.18 -0.24
CA LEU A 271 -25.17 15.67 1.05
C LEU A 271 -23.80 15.06 1.35
N GLY A 272 -22.82 15.90 1.65
CA GLY A 272 -21.52 15.50 2.16
C GLY A 272 -21.34 15.89 3.63
N ARG A 273 -20.14 15.70 4.16
CA ARG A 273 -19.75 16.20 5.48
C ARG A 273 -18.38 16.85 5.46
N VAL A 274 -18.16 17.79 6.37
CA VAL A 274 -16.90 18.54 6.45
C VAL A 274 -15.97 17.93 7.48
N SER A 275 -14.76 17.59 7.07
CA SER A 275 -13.68 17.20 7.97
C SER A 275 -12.70 18.36 8.14
N LYS A 276 -12.57 18.85 9.37
CA LYS A 276 -11.49 19.78 9.76
C LYS A 276 -10.27 18.99 10.23
N GLN A 277 -9.19 19.03 9.46
CA GLN A 277 -7.87 18.57 9.89
C GLN A 277 -7.11 19.80 10.43
N ASP A 278 -6.56 19.69 11.65
CA ASP A 278 -5.84 20.77 12.34
C ASP A 278 -6.64 22.08 12.53
N GLY A 279 -7.97 21.98 12.50
CA GLY A 279 -8.90 23.06 12.84
C GLY A 279 -9.03 24.20 11.83
N LYS A 280 -8.31 24.17 10.70
CA LYS A 280 -8.27 25.33 9.76
C LYS A 280 -8.95 25.05 8.43
N MET A 281 -8.56 24.00 7.71
CA MET A 281 -9.04 23.78 6.34
C MET A 281 -10.24 22.83 6.31
N GLY A 282 -11.28 23.20 5.55
CA GLY A 282 -12.45 22.39 5.32
C GLY A 282 -12.20 21.36 4.22
N THR A 283 -12.37 20.07 4.51
CA THR A 283 -12.34 19.01 3.50
C THR A 283 -13.71 18.36 3.38
N LEU A 284 -14.31 18.44 2.20
CA LEU A 284 -15.50 17.67 1.85
C LEU A 284 -15.17 16.18 1.90
N VAL A 285 -15.98 15.40 2.63
CA VAL A 285 -15.99 13.93 2.65
C VAL A 285 -17.32 13.48 2.04
N SER A 286 -17.25 12.70 0.97
CA SER A 286 -18.39 12.04 0.34
C SER A 286 -17.92 10.81 -0.46
N TYR A 287 -18.81 10.10 -1.13
CA TYR A 287 -18.48 9.06 -2.09
C TYR A 287 -19.61 8.90 -3.12
N GLY A 288 -19.32 8.21 -4.22
CA GLY A 288 -20.35 7.79 -5.17
C GLY A 288 -19.96 6.47 -5.83
N ASP A 289 -20.94 5.59 -6.03
CA ASP A 289 -20.76 4.35 -6.77
C ASP A 289 -20.53 4.65 -8.25
N THR A 290 -19.55 3.98 -8.85
CA THR A 290 -19.17 4.15 -10.26
C THR A 290 -19.24 2.84 -11.04
N ARG A 291 -19.67 1.77 -10.37
CA ARG A 291 -19.90 0.46 -10.96
C ARG A 291 -21.40 0.21 -11.03
N PRO A 292 -21.94 -0.09 -12.22
CA PRO A 292 -23.33 -0.49 -12.32
C PRO A 292 -23.53 -1.91 -11.77
N ASP A 293 -24.74 -2.24 -11.34
CA ASP A 293 -25.07 -3.54 -10.74
C ASP A 293 -24.78 -4.71 -11.71
N ASP A 294 -24.99 -4.49 -13.01
CA ASP A 294 -24.72 -5.49 -14.06
C ASP A 294 -23.23 -5.60 -14.42
N PHE A 295 -22.33 -4.94 -13.68
CA PHE A 295 -20.87 -5.12 -13.81
C PHE A 295 -20.40 -6.50 -13.30
N ALA A 296 -21.13 -7.10 -12.37
CA ALA A 296 -20.89 -8.48 -11.95
C ALA A 296 -21.52 -9.49 -12.96
N PRO A 297 -21.02 -10.73 -13.07
CA PRO A 297 -19.92 -11.32 -12.30
C PRO A 297 -18.55 -10.77 -12.72
N VAL A 298 -17.65 -10.58 -11.76
CA VAL A 298 -16.25 -10.21 -12.00
C VAL A 298 -15.35 -10.88 -10.98
N ILE A 299 -14.17 -11.33 -11.40
CA ILE A 299 -13.13 -11.81 -10.48
C ILE A 299 -12.05 -10.75 -10.31
N VAL A 300 -11.75 -10.41 -9.07
CA VAL A 300 -10.71 -9.46 -8.67
C VAL A 300 -9.49 -10.23 -8.21
N LEU A 301 -8.33 -9.94 -8.79
CA LEU A 301 -7.05 -10.54 -8.50
C LEU A 301 -6.19 -9.55 -7.69
N ASP A 302 -6.55 -9.31 -6.43
CA ASP A 302 -5.81 -8.41 -5.55
C ASP A 302 -5.11 -9.19 -4.43
N ALA A 303 -3.77 -9.23 -4.50
CA ALA A 303 -2.94 -9.90 -3.50
C ALA A 303 -3.14 -9.34 -2.08
N SER A 304 -3.45 -8.05 -2.01
CA SER A 304 -3.59 -7.33 -0.76
C SER A 304 -4.97 -7.45 -0.14
N ALA A 305 -5.94 -8.08 -0.83
CA ALA A 305 -7.29 -8.22 -0.31
C ALA A 305 -7.34 -8.88 1.08
N ARG A 306 -6.43 -9.82 1.37
CA ARG A 306 -6.34 -10.46 2.71
C ARG A 306 -5.99 -9.47 3.84
N VAL A 307 -5.24 -8.40 3.55
CA VAL A 307 -4.81 -7.40 4.53
C VAL A 307 -5.60 -6.09 4.47
N ARG A 308 -6.35 -5.84 3.39
CA ARG A 308 -7.15 -4.63 3.24
C ARG A 308 -8.50 -4.79 3.92
N HIS A 309 -8.77 -3.93 4.90
CA HIS A 309 -10.02 -3.95 5.62
C HIS A 309 -11.23 -3.61 4.74
N THR A 310 -11.03 -2.82 3.67
CA THR A 310 -12.09 -2.43 2.74
C THR A 310 -12.81 -3.62 2.12
N TYR A 311 -12.13 -4.73 1.81
CA TYR A 311 -12.81 -5.93 1.30
C TYR A 311 -13.69 -6.60 2.35
N ARG A 312 -13.26 -6.57 3.63
CA ARG A 312 -14.08 -7.09 4.74
C ARG A 312 -15.30 -6.22 4.99
N ASP A 313 -15.13 -4.90 4.93
CA ASP A 313 -16.25 -3.96 5.00
C ASP A 313 -17.25 -4.21 3.85
N MET A 314 -16.76 -4.36 2.62
CA MET A 314 -17.62 -4.63 1.47
C MET A 314 -18.34 -5.98 1.58
N GLU A 315 -17.65 -7.04 2.00
CA GLU A 315 -18.27 -8.34 2.24
C GLU A 315 -19.35 -8.26 3.33
N ALA A 316 -19.08 -7.58 4.43
CA ALA A 316 -20.00 -7.46 5.57
C ALA A 316 -21.20 -6.54 5.31
N HIS A 317 -21.02 -5.46 4.55
CA HIS A 317 -22.02 -4.40 4.44
C HIS A 317 -22.70 -4.32 3.07
N ARG A 318 -21.96 -4.58 1.98
CA ARG A 318 -22.54 -4.53 0.61
C ARG A 318 -23.11 -5.88 0.17
N GLY A 319 -22.62 -6.99 0.72
CA GLY A 319 -23.14 -8.34 0.42
C GLY A 319 -22.94 -8.80 -1.02
N ASN A 320 -22.18 -8.06 -1.83
CA ASN A 320 -21.91 -8.36 -3.24
C ASN A 320 -20.46 -8.83 -3.48
N ILE A 321 -19.69 -9.06 -2.42
CA ILE A 321 -18.33 -9.60 -2.46
C ILE A 321 -18.32 -11.03 -1.93
N VAL A 322 -17.53 -11.88 -2.58
CA VAL A 322 -17.22 -13.24 -2.13
C VAL A 322 -15.71 -13.43 -2.16
N MET A 323 -15.12 -13.60 -0.97
CA MET A 323 -13.70 -13.96 -0.87
C MET A 323 -13.48 -15.41 -1.29
N LEU A 324 -12.62 -15.62 -2.29
CA LEU A 324 -12.10 -16.95 -2.63
C LEU A 324 -11.01 -17.36 -1.63
N GLU A 325 -10.63 -18.63 -1.64
CA GLU A 325 -9.57 -19.13 -0.78
C GLU A 325 -8.26 -18.37 -1.01
N SER A 326 -7.66 -17.89 0.09
CA SER A 326 -6.41 -17.15 0.04
C SER A 326 -5.22 -18.12 0.05
N ALA A 327 -4.24 -17.88 -0.83
CA ALA A 327 -2.93 -18.52 -0.74
C ALA A 327 -1.90 -17.50 -0.23
N THR A 328 -1.59 -17.59 1.06
CA THR A 328 -0.57 -16.76 1.72
C THR A 328 0.75 -17.50 1.75
N LYS A 329 1.83 -16.82 1.40
CA LYS A 329 3.18 -17.39 1.53
C LYS A 329 3.62 -17.45 2.98
N ASP A 330 4.53 -18.37 3.27
CA ASP A 330 5.38 -18.29 4.44
C ASP A 330 6.49 -17.24 4.20
N TYR A 331 6.49 -16.19 5.02
CA TYR A 331 7.51 -15.15 5.00
C TYR A 331 8.58 -15.36 6.08
N GLY A 332 8.73 -16.56 6.64
CA GLY A 332 9.81 -16.94 7.55
C GLY A 332 11.21 -16.46 7.12
N PRO A 333 11.58 -16.59 5.83
CA PRO A 333 12.86 -16.10 5.32
C PRO A 333 13.01 -14.56 5.22
N LEU A 334 11.95 -13.79 5.44
CA LEU A 334 11.99 -12.32 5.43
C LEU A 334 12.40 -11.78 6.80
N THR A 335 13.43 -10.94 6.84
CA THR A 335 13.75 -10.10 8.01
C THR A 335 13.37 -8.65 7.73
N VAL A 336 12.51 -8.07 8.57
CA VAL A 336 12.09 -6.67 8.51
C VAL A 336 12.76 -5.87 9.62
N HIS A 337 13.55 -4.88 9.25
CA HIS A 337 14.21 -3.93 10.13
C HIS A 337 13.40 -2.62 10.18
N ILE A 338 13.04 -2.14 11.37
CA ILE A 338 12.21 -0.94 11.54
C ILE A 338 12.98 0.19 12.20
N ARG A 339 12.98 1.35 11.55
CA ARG A 339 13.50 2.58 12.12
C ARG A 339 12.35 3.46 12.59
N HIS A 340 12.27 3.69 13.90
CA HIS A 340 11.23 4.50 14.54
C HIS A 340 11.46 6.01 14.33
N THR A 341 11.32 6.49 13.10
CA THR A 341 11.45 7.91 12.75
C THR A 341 10.42 8.27 11.67
N SER A 342 9.95 9.51 11.68
CA SER A 342 9.05 10.00 10.63
C SER A 342 9.81 10.18 9.31
N ALA A 343 9.29 9.59 8.25
CA ALA A 343 9.72 9.81 6.87
C ALA A 343 8.50 10.12 5.99
N THR A 344 7.57 10.93 6.49
CA THR A 344 6.47 11.45 5.67
C THR A 344 7.04 12.25 4.49
N ARG A 345 6.22 12.47 3.45
CA ARG A 345 6.61 13.33 2.34
C ARG A 345 7.12 14.69 2.83
N ASP A 346 6.45 15.33 3.79
CA ASP A 346 6.88 16.62 4.33
C ASP A 346 8.20 16.53 5.12
N ALA A 347 8.44 15.42 5.84
CA ALA A 347 9.72 15.17 6.50
C ALA A 347 10.88 14.97 5.50
N LEU A 348 10.61 14.37 4.33
CA LEU A 348 11.62 14.24 3.27
C LEU A 348 11.84 15.53 2.48
N GLU A 349 10.90 16.48 2.51
CA GLU A 349 11.09 17.83 1.94
C GLU A 349 12.07 18.65 2.80
N ASP A 350 12.05 18.45 4.12
CA ASP A 350 13.00 19.06 5.04
C ASP A 350 14.45 18.61 4.76
N ARG A 351 15.36 19.57 4.59
CA ARG A 351 16.74 19.31 4.17
C ARG A 351 17.51 18.50 5.20
N ASP A 352 17.42 18.87 6.48
CA ASP A 352 18.22 18.27 7.53
C ASP A 352 17.74 16.86 7.84
N THR A 353 16.42 16.67 7.90
CA THR A 353 15.80 15.35 8.04
C THR A 353 16.15 14.45 6.86
N ARG A 354 16.02 14.93 5.61
CA ARG A 354 16.41 14.17 4.40
C ARG A 354 17.88 13.78 4.44
N GLN A 355 18.77 14.71 4.80
CA GLN A 355 20.21 14.44 4.87
C GLN A 355 20.55 13.39 5.94
N ALA A 356 19.94 13.48 7.12
CA ALA A 356 20.14 12.50 8.18
C ALA A 356 19.68 11.10 7.73
N LEU A 357 18.48 10.99 7.16
CA LEU A 357 17.97 9.70 6.64
C LEU A 357 18.86 9.15 5.51
N ALA A 358 19.36 10.01 4.62
CA ALA A 358 20.29 9.62 3.56
C ALA A 358 21.61 9.08 4.11
N GLN A 359 22.17 9.69 5.17
CA GLN A 359 23.37 9.19 5.84
C GLN A 359 23.18 7.79 6.43
N ASP A 360 22.04 7.59 7.09
CA ASP A 360 21.71 6.30 7.69
C ASP A 360 21.49 5.20 6.65
N MET A 361 20.77 5.51 5.56
CA MET A 361 20.61 4.59 4.43
C MET A 361 21.94 4.29 3.75
N ALA A 362 22.78 5.31 3.55
CA ALA A 362 24.09 5.11 2.93
C ALA A 362 25.02 4.26 3.80
N ALA A 363 25.01 4.44 5.12
CA ALA A 363 25.75 3.59 6.04
C ALA A 363 25.30 2.12 5.97
N LEU A 364 23.99 1.88 5.89
CA LEU A 364 23.44 0.55 5.70
C LEU A 364 23.89 -0.05 4.35
N ILE A 365 23.76 0.69 3.25
CA ILE A 365 24.13 0.21 1.90
C ILE A 365 25.63 -0.12 1.85
N ARG A 366 26.50 0.72 2.41
CA ARG A 366 27.95 0.47 2.46
C ARG A 366 28.33 -0.76 3.30
N SER A 367 27.47 -1.22 4.21
CA SER A 367 27.72 -2.47 4.95
C SER A 367 27.58 -3.72 4.08
N ARG A 368 26.95 -3.60 2.90
CA ARG A 368 26.80 -4.67 1.91
C ARG A 368 27.00 -4.10 0.50
N PRO A 369 28.25 -3.70 0.17
CA PRO A 369 28.56 -2.93 -1.02
C PRO A 369 28.52 -3.76 -2.31
N ASP A 370 28.27 -5.07 -2.24
CA ASP A 370 28.14 -5.97 -3.40
C ASP A 370 26.69 -6.41 -3.65
N GLU A 371 25.76 -5.97 -2.80
CA GLU A 371 24.35 -6.34 -2.90
C GLU A 371 23.54 -5.28 -3.66
N GLN A 372 22.46 -5.71 -4.30
CA GLN A 372 21.52 -4.82 -4.98
C GLN A 372 20.47 -4.28 -4.01
N TRP A 373 20.08 -3.02 -4.20
CA TRP A 373 19.18 -2.29 -3.31
C TRP A 373 18.04 -1.64 -4.08
N LEU A 374 16.82 -1.79 -3.57
CA LEU A 374 15.66 -1.04 -4.02
C LEU A 374 15.23 -0.08 -2.92
N ILE A 375 15.07 1.20 -3.22
CA ILE A 375 14.49 2.20 -2.32
C ILE A 375 13.16 2.64 -2.91
N VAL A 376 12.08 2.50 -2.15
CA VAL A 376 10.77 3.04 -2.48
C VAL A 376 10.54 4.27 -1.60
N THR A 377 10.27 5.42 -2.22
CA THR A 377 10.11 6.71 -1.53
C THR A 377 8.91 7.51 -2.06
N HIS A 378 8.61 8.65 -1.45
CA HIS A 378 7.60 9.57 -1.94
C HIS A 378 8.11 10.34 -3.17
N LEU A 379 7.21 10.66 -4.11
CA LEU A 379 7.52 11.62 -5.17
C LEU A 379 7.75 13.00 -4.54
N PRO A 380 8.93 13.64 -4.76
CA PRO A 380 9.21 14.96 -4.22
C PRO A 380 8.31 16.02 -4.88
N ARG A 381 7.89 17.03 -4.12
CA ARG A 381 7.17 18.21 -4.64
C ARG A 381 8.10 19.18 -5.33
N LYS A 382 9.38 19.20 -4.92
CA LYS A 382 10.42 20.08 -5.48
C LYS A 382 11.63 19.25 -5.92
N PRO A 383 12.29 19.59 -7.04
CA PRO A 383 13.49 18.89 -7.48
C PRO A 383 14.59 18.82 -6.41
N SER A 384 14.77 19.88 -5.60
CA SER A 384 15.76 19.93 -4.52
C SER A 384 15.52 18.95 -3.36
N ALA A 385 14.33 18.34 -3.30
CA ALA A 385 13.97 17.32 -2.32
C ALA A 385 14.23 15.88 -2.81
N ASN A 386 14.92 15.71 -3.95
CA ASN A 386 15.21 14.38 -4.49
C ASN A 386 16.17 13.61 -3.55
N LEU A 387 15.74 12.42 -3.12
CA LEU A 387 16.52 11.55 -2.25
C LEU A 387 17.76 10.95 -2.94
N ALA A 388 17.70 10.72 -4.26
CA ALA A 388 18.83 10.26 -5.05
C ALA A 388 19.98 11.26 -5.00
N ASP A 389 19.68 12.56 -5.11
CA ASP A 389 20.68 13.63 -5.05
C ASP A 389 21.38 13.66 -3.69
N ALA A 390 20.66 13.37 -2.60
CA ALA A 390 21.24 13.28 -1.25
C ALA A 390 22.10 12.01 -1.04
N LEU A 391 21.77 10.90 -1.72
CA LEU A 391 22.47 9.62 -1.57
C LEU A 391 23.74 9.51 -2.42
N ARG A 392 23.74 10.03 -3.65
CA ARG A 392 24.89 9.95 -4.57
C ARG A 392 26.24 10.37 -3.95
N PRO A 393 26.37 11.52 -3.27
CA PRO A 393 27.65 11.92 -2.68
C PRO A 393 28.08 11.04 -1.51
N LEU A 394 27.16 10.27 -0.90
CA LEU A 394 27.41 9.40 0.25
C LEU A 394 27.79 7.97 -0.16
N LEU A 395 27.67 7.64 -1.45
CA LEU A 395 27.87 6.30 -1.99
C LEU A 395 28.89 6.30 -3.15
N PRO A 396 30.13 6.78 -2.92
CA PRO A 396 31.15 6.77 -3.98
C PRO A 396 31.43 5.33 -4.44
N GLY A 397 31.43 5.11 -5.75
CA GLY A 397 31.65 3.79 -6.34
C GLY A 397 30.40 2.90 -6.47
N ILE A 398 29.25 3.33 -5.94
CA ILE A 398 27.97 2.61 -6.10
C ILE A 398 27.06 3.40 -7.06
N THR A 399 26.50 2.71 -8.05
CA THR A 399 25.64 3.37 -9.04
C THR A 399 24.24 3.59 -8.45
N VAL A 400 23.82 4.85 -8.32
CA VAL A 400 22.48 5.24 -7.86
C VAL A 400 21.60 5.64 -9.05
N LYS A 401 20.61 4.81 -9.35
CA LYS A 401 19.65 4.99 -10.46
C LYS A 401 18.32 5.53 -9.95
N ASP A 402 17.86 6.62 -10.56
CA ASP A 402 16.52 7.18 -10.32
C ASP A 402 15.54 6.57 -11.34
N GLY A 403 14.59 5.79 -10.86
CA GLY A 403 13.60 5.05 -11.65
C GLY A 403 12.43 5.90 -12.15
N THR A 404 12.64 7.21 -12.30
CA THR A 404 11.85 8.04 -13.23
C THR A 404 12.15 7.69 -14.69
N ALA A 405 13.32 7.14 -15.00
CA ALA A 405 13.64 6.62 -16.32
C ALA A 405 13.06 5.21 -16.53
N LYS A 406 12.39 4.98 -17.67
CA LYS A 406 11.82 3.69 -18.09
C LYS A 406 12.87 2.56 -18.26
N SER A 407 14.13 2.78 -17.94
CA SER A 407 15.21 1.81 -18.08
C SER A 407 15.34 0.96 -16.81
N GLY A 408 15.08 -0.33 -16.95
CA GLY A 408 15.42 -1.32 -15.94
C GLY A 408 16.93 -1.52 -15.79
N PRO A 409 17.38 -2.36 -14.85
CA PRO A 409 18.76 -2.84 -14.84
C PRO A 409 19.07 -3.47 -16.21
N ALA A 410 20.15 -3.05 -16.86
CA ALA A 410 20.56 -3.69 -18.11
C ALA A 410 21.16 -5.06 -17.76
N GLU A 411 20.82 -6.10 -18.52
CA GLU A 411 21.45 -7.42 -18.37
C GLU A 411 22.97 -7.25 -18.53
N GLY A 412 23.74 -7.68 -17.51
CA GLY A 412 25.20 -7.62 -17.53
C GLY A 412 25.83 -6.40 -16.84
N GLU A 413 25.06 -5.51 -16.21
CA GLU A 413 25.63 -4.50 -15.30
C GLU A 413 26.13 -5.17 -14.01
N GLY A 414 27.38 -5.63 -14.03
CA GLY A 414 28.08 -6.09 -12.84
C GLY A 414 28.42 -4.92 -11.92
N GLY A 415 27.90 -4.94 -10.69
CA GLY A 415 28.20 -3.97 -9.64
C GLY A 415 27.02 -3.74 -8.71
N ALA A 416 27.28 -3.26 -7.48
CA ALA A 416 26.18 -2.87 -6.61
C ALA A 416 25.48 -1.63 -7.15
N THR A 417 24.17 -1.77 -7.29
CA THR A 417 23.27 -0.74 -7.81
C THR A 417 22.20 -0.45 -6.78
N VAL A 418 21.96 0.83 -6.55
CA VAL A 418 20.84 1.33 -5.77
C VAL A 418 19.81 1.89 -6.74
N HIS A 419 18.64 1.28 -6.80
CA HIS A 419 17.51 1.80 -7.57
C HIS A 419 16.55 2.53 -6.65
N ILE A 420 16.15 3.75 -7.01
CA ILE A 420 15.21 4.55 -6.25
C ILE A 420 13.97 4.74 -7.10
N ILE A 421 12.81 4.33 -6.58
CA ILE A 421 11.51 4.48 -7.25
C ILE A 421 10.51 5.13 -6.31
N THR A 422 9.42 5.64 -6.88
CA THR A 422 8.37 6.28 -6.11
C THR A 422 7.20 5.35 -5.82
N TYR A 423 6.47 5.64 -4.74
CA TYR A 423 5.09 5.17 -4.61
C TYR A 423 4.28 5.58 -5.84
N GLY A 424 3.42 4.68 -6.33
CA GLY A 424 2.96 4.72 -7.71
C GLY A 424 3.86 3.86 -8.58
N ASN A 425 5.05 4.33 -9.00
CA ASN A 425 5.88 3.64 -9.99
C ASN A 425 6.23 2.18 -9.63
N HIS A 426 6.35 1.84 -8.34
CA HIS A 426 6.62 0.47 -7.90
C HIS A 426 5.58 -0.57 -8.35
N MET A 427 4.31 -0.22 -8.56
CA MET A 427 3.29 -1.22 -8.91
C MET A 427 3.47 -1.80 -10.32
N ALA A 428 4.10 -1.07 -11.25
CA ALA A 428 4.16 -1.42 -12.68
C ALA A 428 5.32 -2.35 -13.08
N THR A 429 6.15 -2.79 -12.13
CA THR A 429 7.44 -3.39 -12.48
C THR A 429 7.76 -4.64 -11.68
N ASN A 430 8.34 -5.62 -12.38
CA ASN A 430 8.93 -6.84 -11.80
C ASN A 430 10.46 -6.83 -11.88
N LEU A 431 11.07 -5.70 -12.28
CA LEU A 431 12.50 -5.59 -12.56
C LEU A 431 13.39 -5.84 -11.32
N TYR A 432 12.84 -5.67 -10.12
CA TYR A 432 13.59 -5.76 -8.87
C TYR A 432 13.37 -7.08 -8.11
N ARG A 433 12.68 -8.04 -8.72
CA ARG A 433 12.27 -9.32 -8.08
C ARG A 433 13.44 -10.18 -7.56
N ASP A 434 14.66 -9.82 -7.91
CA ASP A 434 15.90 -10.51 -7.55
C ASP A 434 16.65 -9.79 -6.42
N PHE A 435 16.23 -8.58 -6.06
CA PHE A 435 16.96 -7.70 -5.13
C PHE A 435 16.82 -8.22 -3.69
N PRO A 436 17.94 -8.50 -2.99
CA PRO A 436 17.93 -9.02 -1.63
C PRO A 436 17.58 -7.97 -0.56
N ASN A 437 17.66 -6.68 -0.91
CA ASN A 437 17.38 -5.59 0.02
C ASN A 437 16.38 -4.58 -0.53
N VAL A 438 15.38 -4.25 0.29
CA VAL A 438 14.39 -3.22 -0.02
C VAL A 438 14.28 -2.23 1.14
N ILE A 439 14.39 -0.94 0.86
CA ILE A 439 14.18 0.16 1.81
C ILE A 439 12.88 0.88 1.47
N LEU A 440 11.96 0.98 2.43
CA LEU A 440 10.81 1.89 2.37
C LEU A 440 11.18 3.18 3.11
N ALA A 441 11.58 4.20 2.35
CA ALA A 441 11.91 5.53 2.87
C ALA A 441 10.62 6.32 3.07
N GLY A 442 9.91 5.99 4.15
CA GLY A 442 8.54 6.45 4.40
C GLY A 442 7.51 5.45 3.87
N VAL A 443 6.34 5.43 4.51
CA VAL A 443 5.20 4.62 4.09
C VAL A 443 4.10 5.54 3.58
N MET A 444 3.54 5.23 2.41
CA MET A 444 2.44 5.99 1.85
C MET A 444 1.19 5.87 2.72
N CYS A 445 0.67 7.02 3.14
CA CYS A 445 -0.60 7.16 3.86
C CYS A 445 -1.43 8.24 3.16
N ALA A 446 -2.71 7.95 2.93
CA ALA A 446 -3.65 8.98 2.53
C ALA A 446 -4.02 9.84 3.77
N PRO A 447 -4.46 11.09 3.58
CA PRO A 447 -4.92 11.89 4.71
C PRO A 447 -6.22 11.31 5.30
N ALA A 448 -6.50 11.57 6.58
CA ALA A 448 -7.66 11.01 7.28
C ALA A 448 -9.01 11.24 6.59
N PRO A 449 -9.31 12.41 5.96
CA PRO A 449 -10.55 12.59 5.20
C PRO A 449 -10.72 11.59 4.04
N ALA A 450 -9.62 11.23 3.36
CA ALA A 450 -9.65 10.27 2.26
C ALA A 450 -9.97 8.85 2.74
N HIS A 451 -9.35 8.42 3.85
CA HIS A 451 -9.67 7.13 4.45
C HIS A 451 -11.08 7.08 5.03
N ARG A 452 -11.59 8.21 5.54
CA ARG A 452 -12.98 8.31 5.99
C ARG A 452 -13.94 8.11 4.83
N ALA A 453 -13.73 8.84 3.73
CA ALA A 453 -14.51 8.66 2.50
C ALA A 453 -14.44 7.21 1.98
N LEU A 454 -13.25 6.59 2.01
CA LEU A 454 -13.05 5.20 1.61
C LEU A 454 -13.79 4.21 2.52
N THR A 455 -13.82 4.47 3.84
CA THR A 455 -14.54 3.62 4.80
C THR A 455 -16.05 3.69 4.53
N HIS A 456 -16.60 4.89 4.31
CA HIS A 456 -18.00 5.06 3.92
C HIS A 456 -18.33 4.33 2.61
N LEU A 457 -17.48 4.46 1.59
CA LEU A 457 -17.64 3.75 0.31
C LEU A 457 -17.62 2.22 0.51
N ALA A 458 -16.65 1.69 1.26
CA ALA A 458 -16.52 0.25 1.46
C ALA A 458 -17.72 -0.33 2.24
N GLN A 459 -18.22 0.41 3.23
CA GLN A 459 -19.35 0.01 4.07
C GLN A 459 -20.73 0.34 3.47
N ASP A 460 -20.76 1.04 2.33
CA ASP A 460 -21.99 1.67 1.81
C ASP A 460 -22.78 2.48 2.83
N ARG A 461 -22.06 3.11 3.76
CA ARG A 461 -22.66 3.87 4.86
C ARG A 461 -22.90 5.30 4.38
N ASN A 462 -24.16 5.72 4.36
CA ASN A 462 -24.53 7.08 3.98
C ASN A 462 -23.77 8.12 4.83
N VAL A 463 -23.05 9.03 4.17
CA VAL A 463 -22.29 10.09 4.85
C VAL A 463 -23.23 11.06 5.57
N ALA A 464 -24.49 11.18 5.14
CA ALA A 464 -25.51 11.99 5.79
C ALA A 464 -25.77 11.61 7.25
N ASP A 465 -25.52 10.35 7.65
CA ASP A 465 -25.86 9.85 8.99
C ASP A 465 -24.81 10.17 10.05
N GLY A 466 -23.65 10.67 9.63
CA GLY A 466 -22.52 10.91 10.52
C GLY A 466 -21.26 10.27 9.98
N PHE A 467 -20.12 10.73 10.47
CA PHE A 467 -18.86 10.06 10.24
C PHE A 467 -18.82 8.66 10.87
N CYS A 468 -18.15 7.73 10.17
CA CYS A 468 -17.83 6.40 10.70
C CYS A 468 -17.04 6.48 12.01
N SER A 469 -17.08 5.41 12.80
CA SER A 469 -16.38 5.35 14.08
C SER A 469 -14.86 5.44 13.90
N ASP A 470 -14.16 5.91 14.93
CA ASP A 470 -12.69 5.96 14.92
C ASP A 470 -12.07 4.56 14.86
N HIS A 471 -12.78 3.55 15.37
CA HIS A 471 -12.38 2.16 15.24
C HIS A 471 -12.39 1.73 13.77
N ASP A 472 -13.50 1.94 13.05
CA ASP A 472 -13.63 1.57 11.63
C ASP A 472 -12.58 2.30 10.79
N LEU A 473 -12.41 3.61 11.04
CA LEU A 473 -11.40 4.42 10.36
C LEU A 473 -9.97 3.89 10.62
N SER A 474 -9.68 3.48 11.86
CA SER A 474 -8.39 2.89 12.22
C SER A 474 -8.14 1.56 11.51
N GLN A 475 -9.16 0.72 11.36
CA GLN A 475 -9.03 -0.54 10.62
C GLN A 475 -8.75 -0.28 9.13
N THR A 476 -9.47 0.66 8.51
CA THR A 476 -9.19 1.10 7.14
C THR A 476 -7.77 1.64 7.00
N HIS A 477 -7.32 2.52 7.91
CA HIS A 477 -5.93 3.03 7.92
C HIS A 477 -4.90 1.90 7.97
N ARG A 478 -5.10 0.95 8.90
CA ARG A 478 -4.21 -0.21 9.09
C ARG A 478 -4.17 -1.10 7.85
N GLY A 479 -5.30 -1.33 7.21
CA GLY A 479 -5.40 -2.11 5.98
C GLY A 479 -4.68 -1.45 4.80
N GLU A 480 -4.82 -0.14 4.63
CA GLU A 480 -4.15 0.62 3.58
C GLU A 480 -2.63 0.69 3.80
N TYR A 481 -2.16 0.81 5.06
CA TYR A 481 -0.74 0.67 5.37
C TYR A 481 -0.21 -0.71 4.99
N ALA A 482 -0.90 -1.78 5.40
CA ALA A 482 -0.50 -3.14 5.09
C ALA A 482 -0.46 -3.39 3.57
N HIS A 483 -1.45 -2.87 2.83
CA HIS A 483 -1.47 -2.92 1.36
C HIS A 483 -0.23 -2.27 0.75
N ASN A 484 0.05 -1.02 1.11
CA ASN A 484 1.17 -0.27 0.53
C ASN A 484 2.51 -0.93 0.85
N ILE A 485 2.70 -1.43 2.08
CA ILE A 485 3.91 -2.13 2.48
C ILE A 485 4.04 -3.47 1.73
N LEU A 486 2.96 -4.25 1.64
CA LEU A 486 2.94 -5.53 0.90
C LEU A 486 3.34 -5.33 -0.56
N GLN A 487 2.67 -4.40 -1.24
CA GLN A 487 2.91 -4.11 -2.66
C GLN A 487 4.33 -3.60 -2.94
N ALA A 488 4.89 -2.79 -2.04
CA ALA A 488 6.24 -2.24 -2.18
C ALA A 488 7.33 -3.28 -1.88
N LEU A 489 7.24 -4.02 -0.78
CA LEU A 489 8.24 -5.04 -0.42
C LEU A 489 8.22 -6.23 -1.38
N CYS A 490 7.04 -6.62 -1.89
CA CYS A 490 6.90 -7.67 -2.91
C CYS A 490 7.38 -7.26 -4.31
N ARG A 491 8.12 -6.16 -4.44
CA ARG A 491 8.96 -5.88 -5.60
C ARG A 491 10.35 -6.46 -5.49
N GLY A 492 10.83 -6.77 -4.28
CA GLY A 492 12.09 -7.46 -4.04
C GLY A 492 11.96 -8.99 -4.12
N ARG A 493 12.96 -9.68 -3.56
CA ARG A 493 13.10 -11.14 -3.64
C ARG A 493 11.96 -11.96 -3.02
N VAL A 494 11.25 -11.41 -2.03
CA VAL A 494 10.05 -12.06 -1.45
C VAL A 494 8.91 -12.30 -2.44
N ARG A 495 8.97 -11.68 -3.63
CA ARG A 495 8.04 -11.97 -4.73
C ARG A 495 8.18 -13.39 -5.25
N LYS A 496 9.37 -13.98 -5.22
CA LYS A 496 9.59 -15.36 -5.66
C LYS A 496 8.94 -16.35 -4.71
N LEU A 497 8.74 -17.57 -5.19
CA LEU A 497 8.10 -18.65 -4.46
C LEU A 497 9.03 -19.87 -4.51
N ASP A 498 9.23 -20.51 -3.36
CA ASP A 498 9.93 -21.78 -3.19
C ASP A 498 9.09 -22.69 -2.28
N GLY A 499 8.29 -23.57 -2.89
CA GLY A 499 7.21 -24.29 -2.20
C GLY A 499 6.13 -23.32 -1.74
N ASP A 500 5.95 -23.21 -0.42
CA ASP A 500 5.09 -22.22 0.21
C ASP A 500 5.87 -21.00 0.72
N ASN A 501 7.21 -21.02 0.67
CA ASN A 501 8.07 -19.97 1.21
C ASN A 501 8.31 -18.84 0.22
N CYS A 502 8.46 -17.62 0.74
CA CYS A 502 9.16 -16.56 0.01
C CYS A 502 10.68 -16.83 0.00
N GLN A 503 11.40 -16.22 -0.94
CA GLN A 503 12.87 -16.26 -0.88
C GLN A 503 13.43 -15.28 0.17
N PRO A 504 14.64 -15.54 0.72
CA PRO A 504 15.25 -14.68 1.74
C PRO A 504 15.43 -13.23 1.29
N MET A 505 15.09 -12.27 2.14
CA MET A 505 15.23 -10.84 1.86
C MET A 505 15.35 -10.04 3.16
N ASN A 506 16.07 -8.92 3.11
CA ASN A 506 16.03 -7.90 4.16
C ASN A 506 15.17 -6.73 3.71
N ALA A 507 14.15 -6.41 4.48
CA ALA A 507 13.36 -5.20 4.33
C ALA A 507 13.75 -4.19 5.40
N TYR A 508 13.81 -2.91 5.04
CA TYR A 508 14.11 -1.82 5.95
C TYR A 508 13.01 -0.77 5.85
N ILE A 509 12.29 -0.49 6.93
CA ILE A 509 11.15 0.41 6.93
C ILE A 509 11.42 1.60 7.85
N ILE A 510 11.32 2.81 7.31
CA ILE A 510 11.35 4.04 8.10
C ILE A 510 9.91 4.46 8.37
N ALA A 511 9.46 4.28 9.62
CA ALA A 511 8.11 4.58 10.03
C ALA A 511 8.09 5.07 11.48
N ALA A 512 7.25 6.06 11.77
CA ALA A 512 7.14 6.57 13.13
C ALA A 512 6.38 5.58 14.03
N GLN A 513 6.77 5.45 15.29
CA GLN A 513 6.23 4.43 16.20
C GLN A 513 4.70 4.51 16.35
N GLN A 514 4.14 5.71 16.35
CA GLN A 514 2.70 5.98 16.47
C GLN A 514 1.86 5.46 15.31
N THR A 515 2.48 5.13 14.17
CA THR A 515 1.77 4.54 13.02
C THR A 515 1.28 3.11 13.31
N GLY A 516 1.86 2.44 14.31
CA GLY A 516 1.55 1.05 14.62
C GLY A 516 2.04 0.04 13.58
N ILE A 517 2.83 0.45 12.58
CA ILE A 517 3.31 -0.41 11.47
C ILE A 517 4.02 -1.66 11.99
N ALA A 518 4.84 -1.55 13.03
CA ALA A 518 5.52 -2.71 13.62
C ALA A 518 4.56 -3.84 14.04
N LYS A 519 3.37 -3.49 14.54
CA LYS A 519 2.34 -4.46 14.93
C LYS A 519 1.55 -5.01 13.74
N LEU A 520 1.59 -4.35 12.59
CA LEU A 520 0.94 -4.79 11.36
C LEU A 520 1.75 -5.86 10.63
N LEU A 521 3.08 -5.78 10.69
CA LEU A 521 3.97 -6.60 9.90
C LEU A 521 3.79 -8.12 10.07
N PRO A 522 3.56 -8.69 11.28
CA PRO A 522 3.31 -10.13 11.40
C PRO A 522 2.03 -10.60 10.71
N VAL A 523 1.04 -9.73 10.58
CA VAL A 523 -0.21 -10.00 9.84
C VAL A 523 0.02 -9.83 8.33
N THR A 524 0.80 -8.82 7.95
CA THR A 524 1.14 -8.57 6.54
C THR A 524 2.07 -9.63 5.97
N PHE A 525 3.04 -10.10 6.74
CA PHE A 525 4.05 -11.10 6.36
C PHE A 525 4.14 -12.17 7.46
N PRO A 526 3.24 -13.17 7.45
CA PRO A 526 3.26 -14.24 8.43
C PRO A 526 4.63 -14.94 8.49
N GLY A 527 5.14 -15.16 9.70
CA GLY A 527 6.43 -15.82 9.93
C GLY A 527 7.66 -14.90 9.88
N CYS A 528 7.55 -13.66 9.37
CA CYS A 528 8.72 -12.80 9.24
C CYS A 528 9.37 -12.44 10.59
N ALA A 529 10.70 -12.25 10.58
CA ALA A 529 11.44 -11.75 11.73
C ALA A 529 11.42 -10.22 11.75
N ILE A 530 11.15 -9.60 12.89
CA ILE A 530 11.16 -8.14 13.05
C ILE A 530 12.32 -7.73 13.95
N LYS A 531 13.13 -6.75 13.52
CA LYS A 531 14.29 -6.21 14.24
C LYS A 531 14.23 -4.69 14.25
N ASP A 532 14.83 -4.06 15.25
CA ASP A 532 15.03 -2.60 15.21
C ASP A 532 16.17 -2.24 14.24
N TRP A 533 15.95 -1.21 13.42
CA TRP A 533 16.93 -0.64 12.51
C TRP A 533 17.63 0.54 13.17
N GLY A 534 18.84 0.24 13.65
CA GLY A 534 19.69 1.20 14.33
C GLY A 534 19.33 1.29 15.80
N GLU A 535 20.21 0.79 16.66
CA GLU A 535 20.23 1.17 18.07
C GLU A 535 20.62 2.65 18.15
N ARG A 536 19.68 3.57 17.90
CA ARG A 536 19.84 4.89 18.47
C ARG A 536 19.67 4.70 19.96
N LYS A 537 20.79 4.71 20.71
CA LYS A 537 20.77 5.15 22.12
C LYS A 537 19.89 6.40 22.12
N ARG A 538 18.64 6.27 22.60
CA ARG A 538 17.68 7.39 22.57
C ARG A 538 18.44 8.58 23.13
N PRO A 539 18.46 9.76 22.45
CA PRO A 539 19.18 10.91 22.98
C PRO A 539 18.69 11.11 24.40
N VAL A 540 19.61 10.84 25.32
CA VAL A 540 19.32 10.83 26.73
C VAL A 540 18.94 12.27 27.05
N SER A 541 17.77 12.49 27.66
CA SER A 541 17.35 13.87 27.95
C SER A 541 18.48 14.57 28.73
N PRO A 542 18.71 15.88 28.55
CA PRO A 542 19.86 16.54 29.18
C PRO A 542 19.97 16.25 30.69
N SER A 543 18.84 16.17 31.39
CA SER A 543 18.78 15.79 32.80
C SER A 543 19.15 14.33 33.05
N VAL A 544 18.66 13.36 32.27
CA VAL A 544 19.06 11.95 32.41
C VAL A 544 20.53 11.79 32.03
N GLY A 545 21.03 12.54 31.05
CA GLY A 545 22.44 12.51 30.63
C GLY A 545 23.36 13.02 31.75
N LYS A 546 22.98 14.12 32.41
CA LYS A 546 23.65 14.61 33.62
C LYS A 546 23.62 13.59 34.76
N ALA A 547 22.50 12.90 34.96
CA ALA A 547 22.39 11.86 35.97
C ALA A 547 23.35 10.70 35.70
N ILE A 548 23.39 10.19 34.45
CA ILE A 548 24.28 9.10 34.05
C ILE A 548 25.75 9.51 34.19
N ALA A 549 26.11 10.70 33.72
CA ALA A 549 27.48 11.21 33.86
C ALA A 549 27.91 11.33 35.34
N TYR A 550 26.98 11.71 36.22
CA TYR A 550 27.24 11.75 37.66
C TYR A 550 27.39 10.36 38.27
N LEU A 551 26.53 9.41 37.90
CA LEU A 551 26.62 8.01 38.32
C LEU A 551 27.97 7.38 37.91
N GLU A 552 28.42 7.64 36.68
CA GLU A 552 29.73 7.20 36.17
C GLU A 552 30.87 7.81 36.99
N ALA A 553 30.86 9.12 37.22
CA ALA A 553 31.87 9.79 38.05
C ALA A 553 31.93 9.24 39.49
N GLN A 554 30.76 8.95 40.11
CA GLN A 554 30.71 8.34 41.44
C GLN A 554 31.25 6.89 41.43
N HIS A 555 30.95 6.13 40.37
CA HIS A 555 31.47 4.78 40.20
C HIS A 555 33.01 4.77 40.09
N ASP A 556 33.57 5.70 39.32
CA ASP A 556 35.03 5.83 39.11
C ASP A 556 35.76 6.28 40.38
N LEU A 557 35.10 7.09 41.22
CA LEU A 557 35.60 7.47 42.55
C LEU A 557 35.49 6.35 43.60
N GLY A 558 34.96 5.18 43.24
CA GLY A 558 34.77 4.06 44.16
C GLY A 558 33.65 4.27 45.17
N ALA A 559 32.70 5.18 44.91
CA ALA A 559 31.56 5.39 45.79
C ALA A 559 30.69 4.13 45.87
N VAL A 560 30.20 3.83 47.07
CA VAL A 560 29.32 2.68 47.36
C VAL A 560 27.87 3.08 47.61
N VAL A 561 27.62 4.37 47.85
CA VAL A 561 26.29 4.95 48.09
C VAL A 561 26.19 6.28 47.32
N MET A 562 25.04 6.52 46.70
CA MET A 562 24.70 7.77 46.01
C MET A 562 23.27 8.18 46.36
N THR A 563 23.06 9.40 46.85
CA THR A 563 21.72 9.83 47.29
C THR A 563 20.91 10.48 46.18
N TYR A 564 19.58 10.49 46.33
CA TYR A 564 18.71 11.23 45.42
C TYR A 564 18.94 12.73 45.51
N SER A 565 19.36 13.24 46.68
CA SER A 565 19.65 14.67 46.86
C SER A 565 20.81 15.11 45.96
N ASP A 566 21.85 14.28 45.86
CA ASP A 566 23.02 14.56 45.02
C ASP A 566 22.64 14.56 43.53
N LEU A 567 21.89 13.56 43.10
CA LEU A 567 21.38 13.50 41.73
C LEU A 567 20.44 14.66 41.41
N GLN A 568 19.58 15.07 42.34
CA GLN A 568 18.70 16.24 42.16
C GLN A 568 19.50 17.54 42.00
N ALA A 569 20.55 17.74 42.81
CA ALA A 569 21.42 18.90 42.73
C ALA A 569 22.11 19.00 41.36
N VAL A 570 22.61 17.88 40.83
CA VAL A 570 23.31 17.85 39.54
C VAL A 570 22.35 17.94 38.34
N THR A 571 21.17 17.34 38.45
CA THR A 571 20.21 17.31 37.33
C THR A 571 19.30 18.54 37.27
N GLY A 572 19.14 19.27 38.37
CA GLY A 572 18.19 20.39 38.50
C GLY A 572 16.72 19.98 38.54
N VAL A 573 16.43 18.68 38.71
CA VAL A 573 15.07 18.14 38.68
C VAL A 573 14.47 18.16 40.09
N LYS A 574 13.23 18.65 40.23
CA LYS A 574 12.52 18.75 41.51
C LYS A 574 12.15 17.36 42.06
N SER A 575 12.13 17.25 43.40
CA SER A 575 11.78 16.00 44.10
C SER A 575 10.46 15.37 43.66
N SER A 576 9.42 16.17 43.39
CA SER A 576 8.09 15.67 43.02
C SER A 576 8.04 14.99 41.65
N THR A 577 8.95 15.30 40.73
CA THR A 577 8.99 14.74 39.37
C THR A 577 10.22 13.87 39.09
N PHE A 578 11.15 13.79 40.05
CA PHE A 578 12.45 13.14 39.89
C PHE A 578 12.34 11.68 39.43
N ALA A 579 11.42 10.91 40.02
CA ALA A 579 11.24 9.51 39.62
C ALA A 579 10.79 9.38 38.15
N ALA A 580 9.74 10.11 37.76
CA ALA A 580 9.21 10.08 36.40
C ALA A 580 10.18 10.64 35.35
N GLN A 581 11.02 11.60 35.72
CA GLN A 581 11.95 12.27 34.81
C GLN A 581 13.32 11.61 34.71
N ILE A 582 13.77 10.92 35.75
CA ILE A 582 15.11 10.30 35.82
C ILE A 582 15.02 8.81 36.12
N THR A 583 14.62 8.43 37.34
CA THR A 583 14.86 7.06 37.83
C THR A 583 14.00 5.99 37.17
N SER A 584 12.90 6.38 36.51
CA SER A 584 12.03 5.50 35.72
C SER A 584 12.36 5.51 34.23
N LYS A 585 13.42 6.22 33.80
CA LYS A 585 13.80 6.27 32.38
C LYS A 585 14.64 5.04 32.01
N PRO A 586 14.38 4.39 30.85
CA PRO A 586 15.13 3.20 30.43
C PRO A 586 16.65 3.40 30.43
N ALA A 587 17.15 4.50 29.88
CA ALA A 587 18.58 4.80 29.83
C ALA A 587 19.25 4.91 31.21
N TRP A 588 18.51 5.33 32.25
CA TRP A 588 19.01 5.36 33.62
C TRP A 588 19.10 3.96 34.22
N LEU A 589 18.06 3.14 34.00
CA LEU A 589 18.01 1.76 34.49
C LEU A 589 19.13 0.91 33.87
N GLU A 590 19.35 1.04 32.56
CA GLU A 590 20.47 0.40 31.85
C GLU A 590 21.83 0.83 32.42
N ALA A 591 22.00 2.11 32.78
CA ALA A 591 23.24 2.61 33.37
C ALA A 591 23.50 2.06 34.78
N LEU A 592 22.44 1.95 35.61
CA LEU A 592 22.54 1.32 36.93
C LEU A 592 22.97 -0.14 36.82
N GLU A 593 22.30 -0.91 35.97
CA GLU A 593 22.60 -2.33 35.74
C GLU A 593 24.03 -2.53 35.24
N ARG A 594 24.43 -1.77 34.20
CA ARG A 594 25.78 -1.83 33.63
C ARG A 594 26.89 -1.54 34.64
N LEU A 595 26.65 -0.65 35.61
CA LEU A 595 27.64 -0.23 36.60
C LEU A 595 27.51 -0.96 37.94
N GLY A 596 26.61 -1.94 38.04
CA GLY A 596 26.40 -2.73 39.25
C GLY A 596 25.78 -1.94 40.41
N TRP A 597 24.97 -0.92 40.12
CA TRP A 597 24.22 -0.16 41.12
C TRP A 597 22.77 -0.64 41.19
N GLU A 598 22.23 -0.66 42.40
CA GLU A 598 20.84 -0.98 42.67
C GLU A 598 20.21 0.06 43.59
N ARG A 599 18.88 0.07 43.66
CA ARG A 599 18.19 0.96 44.59
C ARG A 599 18.30 0.39 45.99
N ALA A 600 18.68 1.22 46.96
CA ALA A 600 18.79 0.80 48.35
C ALA A 600 17.47 0.19 48.86
N PRO A 601 17.51 -0.96 49.56
CA PRO A 601 16.31 -1.60 50.09
C PRO A 601 15.67 -0.77 51.21
N GLY A 602 14.33 -0.77 51.26
CA GLY A 602 13.51 -0.08 52.26
C GLY A 602 12.57 0.98 51.68
N GLN A 603 11.33 1.04 52.17
CA GLN A 603 10.25 1.90 51.62
C GLN A 603 10.56 3.41 51.55
N ARG A 604 11.57 3.88 52.31
CA ARG A 604 12.00 5.30 52.34
C ARG A 604 13.42 5.54 51.83
N ALA A 605 14.10 4.52 51.32
CA ALA A 605 15.47 4.67 50.89
C ALA A 605 15.53 5.53 49.60
N ARG A 606 16.08 6.74 49.75
CA ARG A 606 16.33 7.72 48.69
C ARG A 606 17.80 7.67 48.26
N ALA A 607 18.30 6.46 48.02
CA ALA A 607 19.68 6.24 47.63
C ALA A 607 19.80 5.04 46.68
N PHE A 608 20.91 5.01 45.95
CA PHE A 608 21.40 3.88 45.19
C PHE A 608 22.65 3.35 45.88
N ILE A 609 22.79 2.03 45.91
CA ILE A 609 23.94 1.33 46.49
C ILE A 609 24.61 0.50 45.40
N ARG A 610 25.94 0.44 45.45
CA ARG A 610 26.72 -0.38 44.52
C ARG A 610 26.90 -1.77 45.11
N ASN A 611 26.60 -2.81 44.34
CA ASN A 611 26.94 -4.18 44.71
C ASN A 611 28.45 -4.37 44.60
N VAL A 612 29.15 -4.16 45.71
CA VAL A 612 30.57 -4.50 45.82
C VAL A 612 30.66 -5.98 46.17
N SER A 613 30.41 -6.84 45.18
CA SER A 613 30.84 -8.24 45.29
C SER A 613 32.36 -8.24 45.35
N LEU A 614 32.92 -8.59 46.51
CA LEU A 614 34.36 -8.80 46.74
C LEU A 614 34.86 -9.96 45.88
N ASN A 615 35.05 -9.73 44.58
CA ASN A 615 35.80 -10.63 43.71
C ASN A 615 37.29 -10.26 43.79
N GLY A 616 37.93 -10.77 44.84
CA GLY A 616 39.38 -10.71 45.03
C GLY A 616 39.87 -11.88 45.89
N SER A 617 40.21 -12.99 45.24
CA SER A 617 41.23 -13.97 45.66
C SER A 617 41.24 -14.42 47.14
N LEU A 618 40.66 -15.58 47.42
CA LEU A 618 41.15 -16.50 48.46
C LEU A 618 41.24 -17.92 47.87
N GLU A 619 42.28 -18.14 47.06
CA GLU A 619 42.88 -19.47 46.95
C GLU A 619 43.70 -19.74 48.21
N GLY A 620 43.41 -20.88 48.85
CA GLY A 620 44.39 -21.61 49.66
C GLY A 620 44.56 -21.22 51.12
N ARG A 621 43.88 -21.94 52.01
CA ARG A 621 44.54 -22.70 53.10
C ARG A 621 43.56 -23.67 53.78
N LYS A 622 43.76 -24.96 53.52
CA LYS A 622 43.50 -26.05 54.47
C LYS A 622 44.34 -25.81 55.72
N VAL A 623 43.76 -25.90 56.93
CA VAL A 623 44.30 -26.67 58.06
C VAL A 623 43.11 -27.17 58.90
N ALA A 624 43.22 -28.43 59.31
CA ALA A 624 42.27 -29.24 60.05
C ALA A 624 42.17 -28.88 61.54
N ALA A 625 40.97 -29.02 62.11
CA ALA A 625 40.60 -29.93 63.20
C ALA A 625 39.09 -29.78 63.46
#